data_AF-A0A432L6Q0-F1
#
_entry.id   AF-A0A432L6Q0-F1
#
_cell.length_a   1.000
_cell.length_b   1.000
_cell.length_c   1.000
_cell.angle_alpha   90.00
_cell.angle_beta   90.00
_cell.angle_gamma   90.00
#
_symmetry.space_group_name_H-M   'P 1'
#
loop_
_entity.id
_entity.type
_entity.pdbx_description
1 polymer ?
#
loop_
_entity_poly.entity_id
_entity_poly.type
_entity_poly.pdbx_seq_one_letter_code
_entity_poly.pdbx_strand_id
1 'polypeptide(L)'
;MSFISFHRNAAANPSANGVETFVFTINNSKSMPLATAIQKALVEIGFRNRGVKTANFHVLRETYSPAVLLEVGFISNTSDNMLFDSRFENIAKAIAGAIIGAVGKGSASAVKRCSACGQMIK
;
A
#
# COMPACT_ATOMS: atom_id res chain seq x y z
N MET A 1 1.25 -13.50 -6.84
CA MET A 1 0.61 -12.61 -7.83
C MET A 1 -0.33 -11.69 -7.08
N SER A 2 -0.33 -10.39 -7.38
CA SER A 2 -1.18 -9.37 -6.75
C SER A 2 -1.71 -8.41 -7.80
N PHE A 3 -2.87 -7.79 -7.54
CA PHE A 3 -3.47 -6.76 -8.38
C PHE A 3 -3.35 -5.39 -7.71
N ILE A 4 -3.00 -4.36 -8.48
CA ILE A 4 -2.83 -2.99 -8.02
C ILE A 4 -3.59 -2.06 -8.98
N SER A 5 -4.56 -1.30 -8.44
CA SER A 5 -5.26 -0.23 -9.17
C SER A 5 -4.67 1.12 -8.77
N PHE A 6 -4.28 1.95 -9.73
CA PHE A 6 -3.70 3.27 -9.48
C PHE A 6 -4.74 4.37 -9.78
N HIS A 7 -4.98 5.23 -8.80
CA HIS A 7 -5.93 6.34 -8.88
C HIS A 7 -5.34 7.62 -8.27
N ARG A 8 -6.02 8.73 -8.53
CA ARG A 8 -5.86 10.02 -7.87
C ARG A 8 -7.24 10.43 -7.35
N ASN A 9 -7.30 10.88 -6.11
CA ASN A 9 -8.56 11.21 -5.46
C ASN A 9 -9.04 12.59 -5.93
N ALA A 10 -10.29 12.93 -5.65
CA ALA A 10 -10.85 14.26 -5.85
C ALA A 10 -11.85 14.58 -4.75
N ALA A 11 -11.88 15.84 -4.32
CA ALA A 11 -12.87 16.32 -3.36
C ALA A 11 -13.32 17.73 -3.72
N ALA A 12 -14.57 18.06 -3.37
CA ALA A 12 -15.10 19.41 -3.53
C ALA A 12 -14.33 20.44 -2.69
N ASN A 13 -13.81 20.03 -1.53
CA ASN A 13 -12.92 20.86 -0.72
C ASN A 13 -11.47 20.74 -1.27
N PRO A 14 -10.91 21.80 -1.90
CA PRO A 14 -9.57 21.74 -2.49
C PRO A 14 -8.46 21.63 -1.44
N SER A 15 -8.75 21.86 -0.16
CA SER A 15 -7.80 21.66 0.95
C SER A 15 -7.63 20.18 1.35
N ALA A 16 -8.47 19.27 0.85
CA ALA A 16 -8.29 17.84 1.07
C ALA A 16 -7.04 17.35 0.34
N ASN A 17 -6.12 16.72 1.07
CA ASN A 17 -4.86 16.24 0.53
C ASN A 17 -4.38 14.94 1.21
N GLY A 18 -3.40 14.29 0.59
CA GLY A 18 -2.74 13.09 1.10
C GLY A 18 -3.13 11.80 0.39
N VAL A 19 -2.45 10.72 0.75
CA VAL A 19 -2.62 9.39 0.14
C VAL A 19 -3.49 8.46 0.97
N GLU A 20 -4.29 7.66 0.29
CA GLU A 20 -5.09 6.56 0.86
C GLU A 20 -4.80 5.28 0.10
N THR A 21 -4.86 4.15 0.80
CA THR A 21 -4.81 2.84 0.16
C THR A 21 -6.02 2.03 0.58
N PHE A 22 -6.70 1.40 -0.38
CA PHE A 22 -7.90 0.63 -0.15
C PHE A 22 -7.67 -0.85 -0.38
N VAL A 23 -8.27 -1.66 0.49
CA VAL A 23 -8.44 -3.11 0.33
C VAL A 23 -9.92 -3.47 0.37
N PHE A 24 -10.28 -4.66 -0.12
CA PHE A 24 -11.66 -5.11 -0.07
C PHE A 24 -12.16 -5.22 1.38
N THR A 25 -13.46 -5.03 1.62
CA THR A 25 -14.01 -5.04 2.97
C THR A 25 -13.91 -6.41 3.65
N ILE A 26 -13.97 -7.51 2.89
CA ILE A 26 -14.00 -8.88 3.39
C ILE A 26 -12.73 -9.63 2.95
N ASN A 27 -12.21 -10.55 3.78
CA ASN A 27 -11.08 -11.44 3.45
C ASN A 27 -9.79 -10.72 2.99
N ASN A 28 -9.54 -9.50 3.48
CA ASN A 28 -8.42 -8.66 3.06
C ASN A 28 -7.07 -8.95 3.75
N SER A 29 -6.97 -9.98 4.57
CA SER A 29 -5.77 -10.31 5.34
C SER A 29 -4.53 -10.50 4.46
N LYS A 30 -4.70 -10.98 3.22
CA LYS A 30 -3.63 -11.13 2.23
C LYS A 30 -3.23 -9.82 1.54
N SER A 31 -4.16 -8.85 1.43
CA SER A 31 -3.90 -7.54 0.83
C SER A 31 -3.34 -6.52 1.82
N MET A 32 -3.71 -6.64 3.10
CA MET A 32 -3.37 -5.66 4.14
C MET A 32 -1.87 -5.39 4.31
N PRO A 33 -0.97 -6.41 4.26
CA PRO A 33 0.48 -6.17 4.35
C PRO A 33 1.01 -5.35 3.17
N LEU A 34 0.54 -5.65 1.95
CA LEU A 34 0.92 -4.91 0.73
C LEU A 34 0.40 -3.46 0.79
N ALA A 35 -0.88 -3.29 1.17
CA ALA A 35 -1.49 -1.98 1.32
C ALA A 35 -0.75 -1.11 2.34
N THR A 36 -0.43 -1.68 3.51
CA THR A 36 0.32 -0.99 4.56
C THR A 36 1.72 -0.60 4.11
N ALA A 37 2.42 -1.49 3.38
CA ALA A 37 3.76 -1.22 2.87
C ALA A 37 3.76 -0.07 1.86
N ILE A 38 2.82 -0.07 0.90
CA ILE A 38 2.70 1.00 -0.09
C ILE A 38 2.29 2.32 0.57
N GLN A 39 1.30 2.29 1.46
CA GLN A 39 0.86 3.47 2.21
C GLN A 39 2.03 4.12 2.95
N LYS A 40 2.85 3.31 3.66
CA LYS A 40 4.03 3.80 4.36
C LYS A 40 5.04 4.43 3.40
N ALA A 41 5.34 3.76 2.28
CA ALA A 41 6.31 4.25 1.31
C ALA A 41 5.90 5.61 0.70
N LEU A 42 4.60 5.80 0.41
CA LEU A 42 4.09 7.07 -0.10
C LEU A 42 4.14 8.19 0.95
N VAL A 43 3.92 7.86 2.22
CA VAL A 43 4.06 8.82 3.32
C VAL A 43 5.52 9.27 3.49
N GLU A 44 6.48 8.37 3.33
CA GLU A 44 7.92 8.68 3.38
C GLU A 44 8.37 9.61 2.23
N ILE A 45 7.67 9.62 1.10
CA ILE A 45 7.89 10.59 0.01
C ILE A 45 7.44 12.02 0.40
N GLY A 46 6.55 12.15 1.39
CA GLY A 46 6.08 13.43 1.90
C GLY A 46 4.57 13.68 1.77
N PHE A 47 3.80 12.70 1.28
CA PHE A 47 2.34 12.84 1.26
C PHE A 47 1.75 12.75 2.67
N ARG A 48 0.67 13.49 2.92
CA ARG A 48 -0.11 13.35 4.14
C ARG A 48 -0.68 11.93 4.25
N ASN A 49 -0.49 11.29 5.41
CA ASN A 49 -1.03 9.96 5.66
C ASN A 49 -2.53 10.02 5.97
N ARG A 50 -3.36 9.35 5.16
CA ARG A 50 -4.81 9.17 5.42
C ARG A 50 -5.19 7.72 5.71
N GLY A 51 -4.19 6.85 5.79
CA GLY A 51 -4.29 5.46 6.22
C GLY A 51 -4.68 4.47 5.13
N VAL A 52 -4.63 3.20 5.53
CA VAL A 52 -5.24 2.10 4.79
C VAL A 52 -6.70 1.98 5.20
N LYS A 53 -7.60 1.80 4.23
CA LYS A 53 -9.05 1.75 4.42
C LYS A 53 -9.65 0.53 3.74
N THR A 54 -10.87 0.20 4.12
CA THR A 54 -11.68 -0.83 3.46
C THR A 54 -12.74 -0.18 2.57
N ALA A 55 -12.99 -0.75 1.40
CA ALA A 55 -14.06 -0.32 0.51
C ALA A 55 -14.58 -1.46 -0.36
N ASN A 56 -15.85 -1.36 -0.78
CA ASN A 56 -16.51 -2.31 -1.67
C ASN A 56 -16.38 -1.89 -3.15
N PHE A 57 -15.17 -1.58 -3.59
CA PHE A 57 -14.91 -1.25 -5.00
C PHE A 57 -14.95 -2.50 -5.87
N HIS A 58 -15.56 -2.39 -7.05
CA HIS A 58 -15.73 -3.52 -7.98
C HIS A 58 -14.39 -4.21 -8.29
N VAL A 59 -13.35 -3.43 -8.61
CA VAL A 59 -12.00 -3.95 -8.91
C VAL A 59 -11.35 -4.68 -7.73
N LEU A 60 -11.71 -4.35 -6.49
CA LEU A 60 -11.20 -5.04 -5.31
C LEU A 60 -12.02 -6.29 -4.97
N ARG A 61 -13.32 -6.26 -5.27
CA ARG A 61 -14.25 -7.36 -4.97
C ARG A 61 -14.14 -8.51 -5.98
N GLU A 62 -14.06 -8.20 -7.27
CA GLU A 62 -14.10 -9.21 -8.34
C GLU A 62 -12.70 -9.77 -8.68
N THR A 63 -11.66 -9.36 -7.96
CA THR A 63 -10.30 -9.85 -8.17
C THR A 63 -9.97 -10.99 -7.22
N TYR A 64 -9.61 -12.15 -7.77
CA TYR A 64 -9.30 -13.36 -7.00
C TYR A 64 -7.95 -13.31 -6.25
N SER A 65 -6.96 -12.59 -6.79
CA SER A 65 -5.67 -12.36 -6.14
C SER A 65 -5.74 -11.26 -5.07
N PRO A 66 -4.77 -11.15 -4.14
CA PRO A 66 -4.66 -9.97 -3.28
C PRO A 66 -4.70 -8.67 -4.09
N ALA A 67 -5.71 -7.85 -3.84
CA ALA A 67 -5.99 -6.61 -4.56
C ALA A 67 -5.85 -5.39 -3.65
N VAL A 68 -5.24 -4.33 -4.16
CA VAL A 68 -5.12 -3.00 -3.52
C VAL A 68 -5.47 -1.90 -4.52
N LEU A 69 -6.08 -0.83 -4.05
CA LEU A 69 -6.32 0.39 -4.83
C LEU A 69 -5.62 1.55 -4.15
N LEU A 70 -4.80 2.27 -4.89
CA LEU A 70 -4.01 3.39 -4.39
C LEU A 70 -4.67 4.70 -4.83
N GLU A 71 -4.96 5.58 -3.89
CA GLU A 71 -5.30 6.98 -4.16
C GLU A 71 -4.07 7.84 -3.85
N VAL A 72 -3.26 8.12 -4.88
CA VAL A 72 -1.93 8.71 -4.72
C VAL A 72 -2.01 10.24 -4.67
N GLY A 73 -2.80 10.80 -3.75
CA GLY A 73 -3.03 12.24 -3.62
C GLY A 73 -4.28 12.73 -4.35
N PHE A 74 -4.69 13.96 -4.08
CA PHE A 74 -5.89 14.59 -4.65
C PHE A 74 -5.57 15.43 -5.88
N ILE A 75 -6.20 15.14 -7.03
CA ILE A 75 -6.08 15.97 -8.25
C ILE A 75 -6.64 17.38 -8.04
N SER A 76 -7.59 17.53 -7.12
CA SER A 76 -8.19 18.81 -6.71
C SER A 76 -7.31 19.64 -5.76
N ASN A 77 -6.12 19.15 -5.37
CA ASN A 77 -5.22 19.83 -4.45
C ASN A 77 -3.88 20.19 -5.13
N THR A 78 -3.56 21.47 -5.17
CA THR A 78 -2.34 21.98 -5.83
C THR A 78 -1.06 21.38 -5.25
N SER A 79 -0.96 21.24 -3.92
CA SER A 79 0.25 20.71 -3.28
C SER A 79 0.48 19.22 -3.60
N ASP A 80 -0.59 18.42 -3.64
CA ASP A 80 -0.52 17.01 -4.05
C ASP A 80 -0.17 16.86 -5.54
N ASN A 81 -0.59 17.79 -6.41
CA ASN A 81 -0.21 17.81 -7.82
C ASN A 81 1.28 18.15 -7.97
N MET A 82 1.74 19.22 -7.30
CA MET A 82 3.17 19.61 -7.32
C MET A 82 4.08 18.51 -6.77
N LEU A 83 3.70 17.87 -5.68
CA LEU A 83 4.48 16.77 -5.11
C LEU A 83 4.52 15.57 -6.06
N PHE A 84 3.38 15.23 -6.68
CA PHE A 84 3.31 14.13 -7.64
C PHE A 84 4.20 14.36 -8.85
N ASP A 85 4.11 15.53 -9.48
CA ASP A 85 4.88 15.85 -10.68
C ASP A 85 6.38 15.93 -10.36
N SER A 86 6.75 16.61 -9.27
CA SER A 86 8.16 16.81 -8.89
C SER A 86 8.86 15.58 -8.29
N ARG A 87 8.10 14.54 -7.92
CA ARG A 87 8.62 13.31 -7.31
C ARG A 87 8.16 12.04 -8.03
N PHE A 88 7.63 12.15 -9.25
CA PHE A 88 6.99 11.03 -9.97
C PHE A 88 7.85 9.76 -9.97
N GLU A 89 9.13 9.88 -10.33
CA GLU A 89 10.08 8.76 -10.34
C GLU A 89 10.30 8.14 -8.94
N ASN A 90 10.36 8.98 -7.90
CA ASN A 90 10.53 8.50 -6.54
C ASN A 90 9.27 7.78 -6.03
N ILE A 91 8.09 8.28 -6.41
CA ILE A 91 6.80 7.64 -6.13
C ILE A 91 6.76 6.26 -6.78
N ALA A 92 7.06 6.17 -8.08
CA ALA A 92 7.06 4.91 -8.81
C ALA A 92 8.04 3.89 -8.20
N LYS A 93 9.26 4.32 -7.88
CA LYS A 93 10.28 3.48 -7.22
C LYS A 93 9.86 3.04 -5.82
N ALA A 94 9.26 3.93 -5.04
CA ALA A 94 8.78 3.63 -3.69
C ALA A 94 7.68 2.55 -3.73
N ILE A 95 6.70 2.70 -4.63
CA ILE A 95 5.63 1.71 -4.82
C ILE A 95 6.21 0.38 -5.30
N ALA A 96 7.11 0.39 -6.30
CA ALA A 96 7.74 -0.81 -6.81
C ALA A 96 8.55 -1.54 -5.72
N GLY A 97 9.34 -0.80 -4.92
CA GLY A 97 10.09 -1.33 -3.80
C GLY A 97 9.19 -1.95 -2.72
N ALA A 98 8.06 -1.31 -2.42
CA ALA A 98 7.06 -1.85 -1.49
C ALA A 98 6.44 -3.15 -2.02
N ILE A 99 6.12 -3.23 -3.32
CA ILE A 99 5.59 -4.44 -3.97
C ILE A 99 6.62 -5.57 -3.90
N ILE A 100 7.88 -5.31 -4.29
CA ILE A 100 8.96 -6.31 -4.25
C ILE A 100 9.17 -6.82 -2.82
N GLY A 101 9.25 -5.91 -1.84
CA GLY A 101 9.43 -6.24 -0.43
C GLY A 101 8.27 -7.04 0.17
N ALA A 102 7.04 -6.84 -0.33
CA ALA A 102 5.87 -7.62 0.09
C ALA A 102 5.85 -9.02 -0.55
N VAL A 103 6.22 -9.14 -1.83
CA VAL A 103 6.27 -10.42 -2.56
C VAL A 103 7.40 -11.31 -2.04
N GLY A 104 8.57 -10.74 -1.73
CA GLY A 104 9.73 -11.48 -1.20
C GLY A 104 9.54 -12.07 0.20
N LYS A 105 8.53 -11.62 0.95
CA LYS A 105 8.19 -12.15 2.29
C LYS A 105 7.23 -13.35 2.25
N GLY A 106 6.71 -13.71 1.08
CA GLY A 106 5.76 -14.81 0.89
C GLY A 106 6.31 -16.24 1.06
N SER A 107 7.62 -16.41 1.31
CA SER A 107 8.23 -17.74 1.55
C SER A 107 9.05 -17.83 2.84
N ALA A 108 9.14 -16.75 3.62
CA ALA A 108 9.71 -16.83 4.95
C ALA A 108 8.60 -17.25 5.92
N SER A 109 8.27 -18.55 5.89
CA SER A 109 7.54 -19.17 7.00
C SER A 109 8.25 -18.79 8.29
N ALA A 110 7.47 -18.40 9.29
CA ALA A 110 7.95 -18.02 10.60
C ALA A 110 8.79 -19.15 11.20
N VAL A 111 10.12 -19.08 11.03
CA VAL A 111 11.04 -19.77 11.93
C VAL A 111 10.86 -19.07 13.28
N LYS A 112 9.97 -19.62 14.11
CA LYS A 112 9.95 -19.33 15.54
C LYS A 112 11.33 -19.69 16.07
N ARG A 113 12.21 -18.69 16.20
CA ARG A 113 13.35 -18.81 17.10
C ARG A 113 12.79 -18.77 18.51
N CYS A 114 12.59 -19.94 19.09
CA CYS A 114 12.42 -20.07 20.53
C CYS A 114 13.76 -19.67 21.17
N SER A 115 13.78 -18.59 21.94
CA SER A 115 14.98 -18.10 22.63
C SER A 115 15.21 -18.81 23.98
N ALA A 116 14.87 -20.08 24.08
CA ALA A 116 15.10 -20.84 25.30
C ALA A 116 15.46 -22.30 24.97
N CYS A 117 16.60 -22.73 25.50
CA CYS A 117 17.23 -24.03 25.38
C CYS A 117 18.04 -24.24 24.08
N GLY A 118 19.33 -23.92 24.17
CA GLY A 118 20.30 -24.37 23.17
C GLY A 118 20.56 -25.86 23.32
N GLN A 119 20.07 -26.66 22.37
CA GLN A 119 20.78 -27.87 21.96
C GLN A 119 20.32 -28.33 20.58
N MET A 120 21.31 -28.58 19.72
CA MET A 120 21.14 -29.24 18.42
C MET A 120 20.94 -30.74 18.66
N ILE A 121 19.90 -31.32 18.07
CA ILE A 121 19.82 -32.78 17.87
C ILE A 121 20.10 -33.03 16.39
N LYS A 122 20.99 -34.00 16.14
CA LYS A 122 21.35 -34.50 14.80
C LYS A 122 20.13 -35.04 14.05
#